data_AF-A0A919TT97-F1
#
_entry.id   AF-A0A919TT97-F1
#
_cell.length_a   1.000
_cell.length_b   1.000
_cell.length_c   1.000
_cell.angle_alpha   90.00
_cell.angle_beta   90.00
_cell.angle_gamma   90.00
#
_symmetry.space_group_name_H-M   'P 1'
#
loop_
_entity.id
_entity.type
_entity.pdbx_description
1 polymer ?
#
loop_
_entity_poly.entity_id
_entity_poly.type
_entity_poly.pdbx_seq_one_letter_code
_entity_poly.pdbx_strand_id
1 'polypeptide(L)'
;MYEWDPVDLRRRLEPLLRELAVDGTGVTLRELRPRPEDYPKAFTAAVVDRAREHYERLWAGPVDFRHPEPDAVVEAEVLPAAGSATLMPGRVWASWRYVVPGRTAVLSYDGLVWCDYHWAWFPKPHRL
;
A
#
# COMPACT_ATOMS: atom_id res chain seq x y z
N MET A 1 -4.68 -23.14 -1.35
CA MET A 1 -3.50 -22.68 -0.61
C MET A 1 -2.76 -21.76 -1.56
N TYR A 2 -2.92 -20.44 -1.45
CA TYR A 2 -2.27 -19.51 -2.38
C TYR A 2 -0.81 -19.38 -1.95
N GLU A 3 0.09 -19.95 -2.74
CA GLU A 3 1.53 -19.91 -2.56
C GLU A 3 2.02 -18.54 -3.05
N TRP A 4 1.96 -17.53 -2.17
CA TRP A 4 2.60 -16.25 -2.42
C TRP A 4 4.03 -16.30 -1.88
N ASP A 5 5.01 -15.96 -2.73
CA ASP A 5 6.39 -15.74 -2.30
C ASP A 5 6.60 -14.24 -2.02
N PRO A 6 6.89 -13.84 -0.77
CA PRO A 6 7.22 -12.46 -0.43
C PRO A 6 8.35 -11.85 -1.28
N VAL A 7 9.31 -12.66 -1.73
CA VAL A 7 10.41 -12.21 -2.59
C VAL A 7 9.87 -11.80 -3.96
N ASP A 8 9.00 -12.61 -4.54
CA ASP A 8 8.38 -12.31 -5.84
C ASP A 8 7.41 -11.13 -5.75
N LEU A 9 6.64 -11.02 -4.67
CA LEU A 9 5.78 -9.87 -4.44
C LEU A 9 6.59 -8.57 -4.31
N ARG A 10 7.72 -8.59 -3.59
CA ARG A 10 8.62 -7.45 -3.50
C ARG A 10 9.21 -7.08 -4.86
N ARG A 11 9.62 -8.06 -5.67
CA ARG A 11 10.11 -7.83 -7.05
C ARG A 11 9.05 -7.19 -7.95
N ARG A 12 7.77 -7.52 -7.76
CA ARG A 12 6.65 -6.88 -8.49
C ARG A 12 6.31 -5.49 -7.97
N LEU A 13 6.49 -5.25 -6.67
CA LEU A 13 6.18 -3.98 -6.03
C LEU A 13 7.21 -2.89 -6.36
N GLU A 14 8.49 -3.23 -6.42
CA GLU A 14 9.55 -2.24 -6.59
C GLU A 14 9.44 -1.38 -7.88
N PRO A 15 9.14 -1.94 -9.07
CA PRO A 15 8.91 -1.12 -10.27
C PRO A 15 7.73 -0.15 -10.11
N LEU A 16 6.63 -0.61 -9.50
CA LEU A 16 5.44 0.19 -9.25
C LEU A 16 5.76 1.38 -8.32
N LEU A 17 6.54 1.17 -7.26
CA LEU A 17 6.94 2.24 -6.35
C LEU A 17 7.89 3.26 -6.97
N ARG A 18 8.74 2.82 -7.92
CA ARG A 18 9.61 3.72 -8.70
C ARG A 18 8.80 4.55 -9.70
N GLU A 19 7.81 3.94 -10.35
CA GLU A 19 6.90 4.65 -11.24
C GLU A 19 6.09 5.70 -10.47
N LEU A 20 5.50 5.31 -9.33
CA LEU A 20 4.77 6.20 -8.44
C LEU A 20 5.62 7.40 -7.97
N ALA A 21 6.93 7.19 -7.75
CA ALA A 21 7.84 8.25 -7.32
C ALA A 21 7.95 9.38 -8.36
N VAL A 22 7.97 9.03 -9.64
CA VAL A 22 8.20 9.98 -10.74
C VAL A 22 6.91 10.40 -11.46
N ASP A 23 5.77 9.76 -11.13
CA ASP A 23 4.47 10.04 -11.75
C ASP A 23 3.90 11.40 -11.33
N GLY A 24 4.26 12.46 -12.04
CA GLY A 24 3.67 13.78 -11.86
C GLY A 24 2.21 13.91 -12.32
N THR A 25 1.61 12.88 -12.92
CA THR A 25 0.24 12.90 -13.46
C THR A 25 -0.81 12.29 -12.51
N GLY A 26 -0.34 11.51 -11.52
CA GLY A 26 -1.15 10.78 -10.56
C GLY A 26 -1.91 9.60 -11.18
N VAL A 27 -1.54 9.13 -12.37
CA VAL A 27 -2.12 7.93 -13.00
C VAL A 27 -1.78 6.68 -12.18
N THR A 28 -0.50 6.47 -11.87
CA THR A 28 -0.02 5.32 -11.08
C THR A 28 -0.65 5.34 -9.69
N LEU A 29 -0.81 6.52 -9.08
CA LEU A 29 -1.51 6.66 -7.80
C LEU A 29 -2.98 6.24 -7.89
N ARG A 30 -3.69 6.61 -8.96
CA ARG A 30 -5.11 6.24 -9.15
C ARG A 30 -5.30 4.75 -9.36
N GLU A 31 -4.33 4.06 -9.97
CA GLU A 31 -4.37 2.60 -10.14
C GLU A 31 -4.30 1.84 -8.82
N LEU A 32 -3.71 2.45 -7.78
CA LEU A 32 -3.67 1.90 -6.43
C LEU A 32 -4.99 2.06 -5.66
N ARG A 33 -5.99 2.75 -6.22
CA ARG A 33 -7.30 2.90 -5.56
C ARG A 33 -7.92 1.52 -5.33
N PRO A 34 -8.32 1.19 -4.10
CA PRO A 34 -9.02 -0.05 -3.80
C PRO A 34 -10.30 -0.22 -4.61
N ARG A 35 -10.57 -1.46 -5.03
CA ARG A 35 -11.82 -1.87 -5.66
C ARG A 35 -12.80 -2.41 -4.61
N PRO A 36 -14.12 -2.43 -4.87
CA PRO A 36 -15.11 -2.95 -3.93
C PRO A 36 -14.81 -4.36 -3.39
N GLU A 37 -14.22 -5.21 -4.23
CA GLU A 37 -13.80 -6.58 -3.91
C GLU A 37 -12.51 -6.69 -3.09
N ASP A 38 -11.74 -5.62 -2.95
CA ASP A 38 -10.47 -5.64 -2.20
C ASP A 38 -10.69 -5.52 -0.69
N TYR A 39 -11.74 -4.81 -0.28
CA TYR A 39 -12.09 -4.62 1.13
C TYR A 39 -12.21 -5.92 1.93
N PRO A 40 -13.01 -6.93 1.51
CA PRO A 40 -13.10 -8.20 2.23
C PRO A 40 -11.81 -9.04 2.16
N LYS A 41 -10.87 -8.72 1.26
CA LYS A 41 -9.56 -9.37 1.20
C LYS A 41 -8.57 -8.74 2.18
N ALA A 42 -8.69 -7.44 2.43
CA ALA A 42 -7.80 -6.65 3.28
C ALA A 42 -8.25 -6.62 4.75
N PHE A 43 -9.56 -6.59 5.02
CA PHE A 43 -10.11 -6.37 6.35
C PHE A 43 -10.98 -7.53 6.83
N THR A 44 -11.03 -7.74 8.15
CA THR A 44 -11.93 -8.72 8.75
C THR A 44 -13.38 -8.31 8.57
N ALA A 45 -14.30 -9.28 8.62
CA ALA A 45 -15.74 -9.03 8.50
C ALA A 45 -16.26 -8.04 9.55
N ALA A 46 -15.62 -7.96 10.72
CA ALA A 46 -16.00 -7.05 11.80
C ALA A 46 -15.81 -5.56 11.44
N VAL A 47 -14.91 -5.23 10.50
CA VAL A 47 -14.55 -3.84 10.19
C VAL A 47 -14.63 -3.49 8.70
N VAL A 48 -14.96 -4.45 7.82
CA VAL A 48 -14.95 -4.27 6.37
C VAL A 48 -15.83 -3.10 5.89
N ASP A 49 -17.03 -2.93 6.46
CA ASP A 49 -17.93 -1.85 6.06
C ASP A 49 -17.42 -0.48 6.51
N ARG A 50 -16.86 -0.41 7.73
CA ARG A 50 -16.22 0.80 8.25
C ARG A 50 -14.97 1.18 7.45
N ALA A 51 -14.18 0.18 7.05
CA ALA A 51 -13.02 0.37 6.19
C ALA A 51 -13.46 0.91 4.81
N ARG A 52 -14.51 0.33 4.22
CA ARG A 52 -15.09 0.80 2.96
C ARG A 52 -15.52 2.25 3.03
N GLU A 53 -16.32 2.62 4.03
CA GLU A 53 -16.77 4.00 4.19
C GLU A 53 -15.59 4.98 4.34
N HIS A 54 -14.62 4.63 5.18
CA HIS A 54 -13.45 5.47 5.43
C HIS A 54 -12.61 5.71 4.17
N TYR A 55 -12.26 4.65 3.45
CA TYR A 55 -11.37 4.76 2.30
C TYR A 55 -12.07 5.29 1.05
N GLU A 56 -13.34 4.98 0.81
CA GLU A 56 -14.08 5.63 -0.28
C GLU A 56 -14.15 7.15 -0.07
N ARG A 57 -14.33 7.60 1.18
CA ARG A 57 -14.28 9.03 1.51
C ARG A 57 -12.88 9.63 1.29
N LEU A 58 -11.83 8.92 1.68
CA LEU A 58 -10.45 9.34 1.45
C LEU A 58 -10.15 9.48 -0.05
N TRP A 59 -10.53 8.48 -0.84
CA TRP A 59 -10.30 8.40 -2.29
C TRP A 59 -11.25 9.23 -3.13
N ALA A 60 -12.33 9.76 -2.56
CA ALA A 60 -13.19 10.75 -3.22
C ALA A 60 -12.51 12.11 -3.40
N GLY A 61 -11.46 12.39 -2.61
CA GLY A 61 -10.62 13.59 -2.72
C GLY A 61 -9.19 13.28 -3.16
N PRO A 62 -8.32 14.30 -3.23
CA PRO A 62 -6.89 14.09 -3.44
C PRO A 62 -6.28 13.36 -2.24
N VAL A 63 -5.69 12.19 -2.48
CA VAL A 63 -4.90 11.47 -1.48
C VAL A 63 -3.56 12.18 -1.32
N ASP A 64 -3.15 12.43 -0.08
CA ASP A 64 -1.85 13.05 0.24
C ASP A 64 -0.70 12.06 -0.02
N PHE A 65 -0.28 11.99 -1.28
CA PHE A 65 0.99 11.39 -1.69
C PHE A 65 1.97 12.52 -2.03
N ARG A 66 3.19 12.40 -1.52
CA ARG A 66 4.26 13.37 -1.78
C ARG A 66 5.30 12.69 -2.65
N HIS A 67 5.76 13.40 -3.67
CA HIS A 67 6.83 12.88 -4.50
C HIS A 67 8.16 12.99 -3.74
N PRO A 68 8.99 11.94 -3.77
CA PRO A 68 10.32 11.99 -3.18
C PRO A 68 11.27 12.85 -4.03
N GLU A 69 12.46 13.11 -3.49
CA GLU A 69 13.54 13.73 -4.25
C GLU A 69 14.00 12.81 -5.41
N PRO A 70 14.50 13.35 -6.53
CA PRO A 70 14.87 12.56 -7.71
C PRO A 70 15.90 11.45 -7.45
N ASP A 71 16.80 11.64 -6.48
CA ASP A 71 17.86 10.69 -6.13
C ASP A 71 17.45 9.70 -5.03
N ALA A 72 16.18 9.67 -4.65
CA ALA A 72 15.70 8.78 -3.61
C ALA A 72 15.65 7.33 -4.09
N VAL A 73 16.16 6.42 -3.26
CA VAL A 73 16.04 4.98 -3.45
C VAL A 73 14.80 4.45 -2.72
N VAL A 74 14.16 3.45 -3.33
CA VAL A 74 13.01 2.75 -2.74
C VAL A 74 13.49 1.63 -1.85
N GLU A 75 12.98 1.59 -0.63
CA GLU A 75 13.08 0.42 0.22
C GLU A 75 11.67 -0.03 0.63
N ALA A 76 11.35 -1.29 0.34
CA ALA A 76 10.04 -1.86 0.60
C ALA A 76 10.15 -3.13 1.44
N GLU A 77 9.28 -3.23 2.43
CA GLU A 77 9.11 -4.39 3.29
C GLU A 77 7.76 -5.03 2.97
N VAL A 78 7.77 -6.33 2.70
CA VAL A 78 6.58 -7.11 2.32
C VAL A 78 6.41 -8.24 3.32
N LEU A 79 5.34 -8.18 4.10
CA LEU A 79 5.09 -9.10 5.21
C LEU A 79 3.61 -9.47 5.31
N PRO A 80 3.27 -10.67 5.79
CA PRO A 80 1.90 -11.01 6.14
C PRO A 80 1.37 -10.11 7.25
N ALA A 81 0.07 -9.85 7.26
CA ALA A 81 -0.62 -9.22 8.38
C ALA A 81 -0.38 -10.03 9.66
N ALA A 82 0.33 -9.43 10.60
CA ALA A 82 0.59 -10.00 11.92
C ALA A 82 0.06 -9.06 13.01
N GLY A 83 -0.62 -9.63 14.01
CA GLY A 83 -0.95 -8.92 15.24
C GLY A 83 -2.03 -7.84 15.17
N SER A 84 -2.74 -7.67 14.04
CA SER A 84 -3.88 -6.75 13.95
C SER A 84 -5.21 -7.51 13.92
N ALA A 85 -6.16 -7.12 14.79
CA ALA A 85 -7.52 -7.68 14.81
C ALA A 85 -8.40 -7.17 13.65
N THR A 86 -8.00 -6.09 12.98
CA THR A 86 -8.77 -5.44 11.92
C THR A 86 -8.38 -5.91 10.52
N LEU A 87 -7.14 -6.38 10.34
CA LEU A 87 -6.64 -6.83 9.05
C LEU A 87 -6.93 -8.32 8.83
N MET A 88 -7.19 -8.70 7.59
CA MET A 88 -7.40 -10.10 7.23
C MET A 88 -6.12 -10.91 7.51
N PRO A 89 -6.17 -11.95 8.37
CA PRO A 89 -5.00 -12.75 8.70
C PRO A 89 -4.37 -13.39 7.47
N GLY A 90 -3.03 -13.41 7.41
CA GLY A 90 -2.28 -14.01 6.30
C GLY A 90 -2.33 -13.24 4.99
N ARG A 91 -3.05 -12.10 4.92
CA ARG A 91 -2.99 -11.18 3.78
C ARG A 91 -1.62 -10.51 3.75
N VAL A 92 -1.01 -10.38 2.58
CA VAL A 92 0.31 -9.74 2.43
C VAL A 92 0.15 -8.23 2.32
N TRP A 93 0.88 -7.52 3.18
CA TRP A 93 0.96 -6.07 3.22
C TRP A 93 2.38 -5.59 2.93
N ALA A 94 2.49 -4.35 2.50
CA ALA A 94 3.75 -3.68 2.32
C ALA A 94 3.77 -2.29 2.94
N SER A 95 4.92 -1.97 3.53
CA SER A 95 5.35 -0.62 3.87
C SER A 95 6.54 -0.27 2.98
N TRP A 96 6.73 1.02 2.70
CA TRP A 96 7.87 1.45 1.91
C TRP A 96 8.34 2.83 2.32
N ARG A 97 9.58 3.13 1.96
CA ARG A 97 10.21 4.42 2.20
C ARG A 97 11.05 4.84 1.01
N TYR A 98 11.10 6.15 0.79
CA TYR A 98 12.04 6.80 -0.13
C TYR A 98 13.18 7.41 0.69
N VAL A 99 14.39 6.96 0.43
CA VAL A 99 15.60 7.34 1.19
C VAL A 99 16.57 8.02 0.24
N VAL A 100 17.05 9.21 0.59
CA VAL A 100 18.18 9.84 -0.10
C VAL A 100 19.46 9.52 0.67
N PRO A 101 20.46 8.85 0.07
CA PRO A 101 21.71 8.56 0.76
C PRO A 101 22.36 9.81 1.36
N GLY A 102 22.73 9.75 2.64
CA GLY A 102 23.34 10.87 3.36
C GLY A 102 22.34 11.92 3.89
N ARG A 103 21.03 11.75 3.69
CA ARG A 103 19.98 12.57 4.32
C ARG A 103 19.33 11.82 5.49
N THR A 104 18.84 12.58 6.47
CA THR A 104 18.10 12.04 7.63
C THR A 104 16.59 12.04 7.42
N ALA A 105 16.09 12.90 6.53
CA ALA A 105 14.67 12.95 6.19
C ALA A 105 14.31 11.74 5.31
N VAL A 106 13.22 11.05 5.65
CA VAL A 106 12.71 9.89 4.95
C VAL A 106 11.22 10.08 4.72
N LEU A 107 10.77 9.79 3.51
CA LEU A 107 9.37 9.78 3.15
C LEU A 107 8.85 8.35 3.28
N SER A 108 8.00 8.08 4.27
CA SER A 108 7.54 6.71 4.59
C SER A 108 6.03 6.58 4.43
N TYR A 109 5.63 5.42 3.90
CA TYR A 109 4.25 5.05 3.67
C TYR A 109 4.00 3.60 4.08
N ASP A 110 2.75 3.27 4.34
CA ASP A 110 2.29 1.92 4.67
C ASP A 110 0.95 1.63 3.99
N GLY A 111 0.49 0.39 4.10
CA GLY A 111 -0.88 0.04 3.76
C GLY A 111 -1.10 -0.42 2.33
N LEU A 112 -0.04 -0.76 1.59
CA LEU A 112 -0.21 -1.50 0.34
C LEU A 112 -0.56 -2.95 0.65
N VAL A 113 -1.54 -3.51 -0.05
CA VAL A 113 -1.99 -4.89 0.15
C VAL A 113 -2.09 -5.63 -1.18
N TRP A 114 -1.64 -6.88 -1.20
CA TRP A 114 -1.74 -7.71 -2.39
C TRP A 114 -3.13 -8.37 -2.49
N CYS A 115 -3.91 -7.94 -3.48
CA CYS A 115 -5.25 -8.41 -3.77
C CYS A 115 -5.28 -9.24 -5.05
N ASP A 116 -4.89 -10.51 -4.92
CA ASP A 116 -4.82 -11.55 -5.97
C ASP A 116 -3.85 -11.25 -7.12
N TYR A 117 -4.07 -10.16 -7.86
CA TYR A 117 -3.30 -9.77 -9.06
C TYR A 117 -2.88 -8.31 -9.09
N HIS A 118 -3.30 -7.48 -8.13
CA HIS A 118 -2.90 -6.08 -8.05
C HIS A 118 -2.61 -5.64 -6.62
N TRP A 119 -1.91 -4.52 -6.51
CA TRP A 119 -1.71 -3.80 -5.26
C TRP A 119 -2.83 -2.77 -5.07
N ALA A 120 -3.42 -2.75 -3.89
CA ALA A 120 -4.36 -1.71 -3.46
C ALA A 120 -3.77 -0.94 -2.28
N TRP A 121 -3.98 0.39 -2.22
CA TRP A 121 -3.44 1.23 -1.16
C TRP A 121 -4.53 1.68 -0.17
N PHE A 122 -4.34 1.26 1.07
CA PHE A 122 -5.14 1.62 2.24
C PHE A 122 -4.27 2.36 3.26
N PRO A 123 -4.08 3.69 3.13
CA PRO A 123 -3.12 4.43 3.95
C PRO A 123 -3.40 4.31 5.45
N LYS A 124 -2.38 3.95 6.23
CA LYS A 124 -2.42 3.84 7.70
C LYS A 124 -3.54 2.91 8.18
N PRO A 125 -3.55 1.64 7.74
CA PRO A 125 -4.68 0.73 7.96
C PRO A 125 -4.86 0.32 9.41
N HIS A 126 -3.83 0.52 10.25
CA HIS A 126 -3.85 0.34 11.69
C HIS A 126 -4.65 1.42 12.45
N ARG A 127 -5.10 2.49 11.78
CA ARG A 127 -5.88 3.59 12.39
C ARG A 127 -7.39 3.42 12.27
N LEU A 128 -7.84 2.34 11.63
CA LEU A 128 -9.25 1.97 11.58
C LEU A 128 -9.74 1.47 12.94
#